data_AF-A0A7C2SAX5-F1
#
_entry.id   AF-A0A7C2SAX5-F1
#
_cell.length_a   1.000
_cell.length_b   1.000
_cell.length_c   1.000
_cell.angle_alpha   90.00
_cell.angle_beta   90.00
_cell.angle_gamma   90.00
#
_symmetry.space_group_name_H-M   'P 1'
#
loop_
_entity.id
_entity.type
_entity.pdbx_description
1 polymer ?
#
loop_
_entity_poly.entity_id
_entity_poly.type
_entity_poly.pdbx_seq_one_letter_code
_entity_poly.pdbx_strand_id
1 'polypeptide(L)'
;MNPTPECAILARLLEHQTIALLWLDARLQVVYLNPSAENLLGVSLRQAHRQPVRAIMPGEGSLPEVLRQSAESGHPCTFREMSLHAAGRDVMVDCAISPLIDPELGEGVLVEMMDVERHLRIAREEQLLAQQQATRSLLRGLAHEIKNPLGGLRGAAQLLHGELEQAEQREYTEVIMREAD
;
A
#
# COMPACT_ATOMS: atom_id res chain seq x y z
N MET A 1 44.27 10.49 4.31
CA MET A 1 44.07 9.77 5.58
C MET A 1 43.27 8.52 5.28
N ASN A 2 43.74 7.34 5.70
CA ASN A 2 42.91 6.14 5.61
C ASN A 2 41.76 6.27 6.63
N PRO A 3 40.53 5.89 6.28
CA PRO A 3 39.42 5.89 7.23
C PRO A 3 39.77 4.98 8.41
N THR A 4 39.37 5.37 9.62
CA THR A 4 39.49 4.50 10.78
C THR A 4 38.68 3.21 10.55
N PRO A 5 39.05 2.08 11.18
CA PRO A 5 38.33 0.82 11.04
C PRO A 5 36.83 0.95 11.30
N GLU A 6 36.44 1.80 12.25
CA GLU A 6 35.04 2.08 12.60
C GLU A 6 34.28 2.78 11.45
N CYS A 7 34.87 3.80 10.81
CA CYS A 7 34.27 4.46 9.65
C CYS A 7 34.05 3.47 8.49
N ALA A 8 34.98 2.53 8.28
CA ALA A 8 34.84 1.51 7.25
C ALA A 8 33.68 0.53 7.55
N ILE A 9 33.46 0.18 8.82
CA ILE A 9 32.33 -0.66 9.22
C ILE A 9 31.00 0.08 9.03
N LEU A 10 30.90 1.33 9.49
CA LEU A 10 29.69 2.14 9.34
C LEU A 10 29.31 2.35 7.87
N ALA A 11 30.29 2.61 7.00
CA ALA A 11 30.06 2.73 5.57
C ALA A 11 29.47 1.44 4.98
N ARG A 12 30.01 0.26 5.34
CA ARG A 12 29.49 -1.03 4.89
C ARG A 12 28.09 -1.31 5.41
N LEU A 13 27.75 -0.88 6.62
CA LEU A 13 26.39 -1.02 7.15
C LEU A 13 25.39 -0.21 6.32
N LEU A 14 25.73 1.02 5.93
CA LEU A 14 24.90 1.86 5.06
C LEU A 14 24.71 1.25 3.67
N GLU A 15 25.75 0.59 3.14
CA GLU A 15 25.70 -0.11 1.85
C GLU A 15 24.74 -1.31 1.84
N HIS A 16 24.47 -1.90 3.01
CA HIS A 16 23.59 -3.06 3.16
C HIS A 16 22.16 -2.70 3.61
N GLN A 17 21.83 -1.43 3.79
CA GLN A 17 20.47 -1.00 4.12
C GLN A 17 19.53 -1.21 2.94
N THR A 18 18.31 -1.69 3.21
CA THR A 18 17.25 -1.81 2.20
C THR A 18 16.53 -0.49 1.92
N ILE A 19 16.56 0.43 2.89
CA ILE A 19 16.04 1.78 2.73
C ILE A 19 16.98 2.56 1.81
N ALA A 20 16.42 3.28 0.84
CA ALA A 20 17.17 4.20 0.02
C ALA A 20 17.51 5.45 0.83
N LEU A 21 18.81 5.71 1.02
CA LEU A 21 19.32 6.87 1.74
C LEU A 21 19.95 7.86 0.77
N LEU A 22 19.47 9.09 0.83
CA LEU A 22 19.95 10.23 0.05
C LEU A 22 20.30 11.36 1.02
N TRP A 23 21.52 11.89 0.93
CA TRP A 23 21.91 13.09 1.66
C TRP A 23 22.12 14.25 0.68
N LEU A 24 21.45 15.36 0.95
CA LEU A 24 21.55 16.61 0.22
C LEU A 24 22.21 17.69 1.09
N ASP A 25 23.04 18.54 0.48
CA ASP A 25 23.58 19.73 1.14
C ASP A 25 22.54 20.87 1.24
N ALA A 26 22.92 21.98 1.88
CA ALA A 26 22.09 23.19 2.01
C ALA A 26 21.62 23.79 0.67
N ARG A 27 22.24 23.43 -0.47
CA ARG A 27 21.83 23.86 -1.82
C ARG A 27 20.97 22.80 -2.52
N LEU A 28 20.55 21.77 -1.80
CA LEU A 28 19.84 20.60 -2.30
C LEU A 28 20.59 19.87 -3.41
N GLN A 29 21.93 19.84 -3.31
CA GLN A 29 22.79 19.05 -4.18
C GLN A 29 23.12 17.72 -3.51
N VAL A 30 23.19 16.66 -4.31
CA VAL A 30 23.45 15.30 -3.83
C VAL A 30 24.88 15.18 -3.30
N VAL A 31 25.00 14.82 -2.04
CA VAL A 31 26.28 14.53 -1.37
C VAL A 31 26.52 13.02 -1.32
N TYR A 32 25.47 12.25 -1.00
CA TYR A 32 25.59 10.80 -0.85
C TYR A 32 24.31 10.07 -1.28
N LEU A 33 24.50 8.88 -1.82
CA LEU A 33 23.49 7.88 -2.12
C LEU A 33 24.03 6.53 -1.62
N ASN A 34 23.21 5.75 -0.92
CA ASN A 34 23.53 4.35 -0.71
C ASN A 34 23.12 3.51 -1.95
N PRO A 35 23.55 2.24 -2.05
CA PRO A 35 23.21 1.37 -3.18
C PRO A 35 21.71 1.20 -3.40
N SER A 36 20.92 1.19 -2.32
CA SER A 36 19.46 1.10 -2.42
C SER A 36 18.85 2.36 -3.06
N ALA A 37 19.39 3.55 -2.78
CA ALA A 37 18.99 4.78 -3.44
C ALA A 37 19.44 4.83 -4.90
N GLU A 38 20.66 4.36 -5.22
CA GLU A 38 21.11 4.24 -6.61
C GLU A 38 20.19 3.33 -7.43
N ASN A 39 19.79 2.19 -6.86
CA ASN A 39 18.88 1.24 -7.49
C ASN A 39 17.46 1.79 -7.66
N LEU A 40 16.93 2.45 -6.61
CA LEU A 40 15.60 3.06 -6.64
C LEU A 40 15.53 4.17 -7.69
N LEU A 41 16.55 5.03 -7.74
CA LEU A 41 16.57 6.22 -8.59
C LEU A 41 17.09 5.94 -10.01
N GLY A 42 17.79 4.82 -10.22
CA GLY A 42 18.40 4.44 -11.50
C GLY A 42 19.59 5.30 -11.87
N VAL A 43 20.28 5.89 -10.89
CA VAL A 43 21.44 6.77 -11.10
C VAL A 43 22.53 6.43 -10.09
N SER A 44 23.77 6.37 -10.55
CA SER A 44 24.90 6.17 -9.64
C SER A 44 25.22 7.44 -8.85
N LEU A 45 25.74 7.31 -7.63
CA LEU A 45 26.30 8.39 -6.83
C LEU A 45 27.35 9.16 -7.63
N ARG A 46 28.18 8.47 -8.43
CA ARG A 46 29.18 9.13 -9.26
C ARG A 46 28.57 10.11 -10.28
N GLN A 47 27.40 9.79 -10.82
CA GLN A 47 26.67 10.67 -11.75
C GLN A 47 25.86 11.74 -11.02
N ALA A 48 25.24 11.37 -9.89
CA ALA A 48 24.37 12.23 -9.11
C ALA A 48 25.13 13.25 -8.25
N HIS A 49 26.35 12.95 -7.82
CA HIS A 49 27.12 13.78 -6.89
C HIS A 49 27.25 15.24 -7.39
N ARG A 50 26.90 16.19 -6.53
CA ARG A 50 26.78 17.64 -6.78
C ARG A 50 25.76 18.05 -7.85
N GLN A 51 24.96 17.11 -8.36
CA GLN A 51 23.78 17.46 -9.14
C GLN A 51 22.66 17.91 -8.22
N PRO A 52 21.82 18.86 -8.65
CA PRO A 52 20.65 19.23 -7.87
C PRO A 52 19.65 18.07 -7.83
N VAL A 53 18.92 17.89 -6.73
CA VAL A 53 17.96 16.77 -6.55
C VAL A 53 16.96 16.64 -7.70
N ARG A 54 16.52 17.76 -8.29
CA ARG A 54 15.62 17.78 -9.46
C ARG A 54 16.17 17.09 -10.71
N ALA A 55 17.48 16.93 -10.83
CA ALA A 55 18.10 16.26 -11.96
C ALA A 55 17.97 14.73 -11.87
N ILE A 56 17.85 14.19 -10.66
CA ILE A 56 17.71 12.76 -10.39
C ILE A 56 16.27 12.36 -10.06
N MET A 57 15.41 13.33 -9.73
CA MET A 57 13.98 13.14 -9.48
C MET A 57 13.14 14.14 -10.30
N PRO A 58 13.14 14.02 -11.65
CA PRO A 58 12.38 14.91 -12.52
C PRO A 58 10.89 14.53 -12.50
N GLY A 59 10.06 15.28 -11.79
CA GLY A 59 8.60 15.06 -11.82
C GLY A 59 7.85 15.56 -10.58
N GLU A 60 8.54 15.62 -9.44
CA GLU A 60 7.92 16.06 -8.19
C GLU A 60 7.99 17.59 -8.05
N GLY A 61 6.97 18.28 -8.56
CA GLY A 61 6.94 19.75 -8.60
C GLY A 61 7.08 20.42 -7.22
N SER A 62 6.59 19.79 -6.15
CA SER A 62 6.63 20.32 -4.78
C SER A 62 7.78 19.76 -3.93
N LEU A 63 8.41 18.64 -4.31
CA LEU A 63 9.44 18.00 -3.48
C LEU A 63 10.63 18.92 -3.18
N PRO A 64 11.18 19.71 -4.13
CA PRO A 64 12.24 20.67 -3.82
C PRO A 64 11.82 21.76 -2.82
N GLU A 65 10.54 22.15 -2.82
CA GLU A 65 9.99 23.13 -1.89
C GLU A 65 9.86 22.53 -0.49
N VAL A 66 9.36 21.30 -0.39
CA VAL A 66 9.29 20.54 0.86
C VAL A 66 10.67 20.30 1.46
N LEU A 67 11.65 19.89 0.65
CA LEU A 67 13.03 19.67 1.09
C LEU A 67 13.62 20.97 1.66
N ARG A 68 13.38 22.09 0.97
CA ARG A 68 13.82 23.41 1.45
C ARG A 68 13.11 23.80 2.75
N GLN A 69 11.80 23.60 2.83
CA GLN A 69 11.02 23.91 4.03
C GLN A 69 11.47 23.08 5.23
N SER A 70 11.76 21.79 5.05
CA SER A 70 12.28 20.93 6.13
C SER A 70 13.67 21.40 6.59
N ALA A 71 14.55 21.75 5.64
CA ALA A 71 15.87 22.33 5.95
C ALA A 71 15.77 23.65 6.74
N GLU A 72 14.91 24.57 6.30
CA GLU A 72 14.75 25.91 6.89
C GLU A 72 14.00 25.88 8.23
N SER A 73 12.97 25.04 8.36
CA SER A 73 12.15 24.95 9.56
C SER A 73 12.78 24.09 10.65
N GLY A 74 13.75 23.23 10.31
CA GLY A 74 14.35 22.28 11.23
C GLY A 74 13.39 21.16 11.70
N HIS A 75 12.28 20.95 10.99
CA HIS A 75 11.31 19.92 11.33
C HIS A 75 11.31 18.78 10.29
N PRO A 76 11.31 17.50 10.72
CA PRO A 76 11.14 16.37 9.82
C PRO A 76 9.76 16.37 9.15
N CYS A 77 9.68 15.83 7.95
CA CYS A 77 8.44 15.65 7.19
C CYS A 77 8.35 14.22 6.65
N THR A 78 7.14 13.65 6.65
CA THR A 78 6.90 12.32 6.09
C THR A 78 5.77 12.34 5.07
N PHE A 79 5.96 11.58 3.99
CA PHE A 79 5.02 11.39 2.90
C PHE A 79 4.80 9.90 2.72
N ARG A 80 3.53 9.51 2.56
CA ARG A 80 3.17 8.12 2.29
C ARG A 80 2.66 7.97 0.88
N GLU A 81 2.96 6.82 0.28
CA GLU A 81 2.46 6.44 -1.04
C GLU A 81 2.71 7.54 -2.10
N MET A 82 3.84 8.24 -1.98
CA MET A 82 4.26 9.26 -2.95
C MET A 82 4.63 8.56 -4.25
N SER A 83 4.01 8.98 -5.36
CA SER A 83 4.46 8.55 -6.68
C SER A 83 5.77 9.29 -7.00
N LEU A 84 6.74 8.58 -7.54
CA LEU A 84 8.03 9.13 -7.93
C LEU A 84 8.40 8.60 -9.30
N HIS A 85 8.69 9.49 -10.24
CA HIS A 85 9.26 9.09 -11.53
C HIS A 85 10.77 8.96 -11.43
N ALA A 86 11.27 7.71 -11.47
CA ALA A 86 12.70 7.43 -11.39
C ALA A 86 13.10 6.20 -12.21
N ALA A 87 14.33 6.15 -12.70
CA ALA A 87 14.82 5.08 -13.59
C ALA A 87 13.92 4.80 -14.83
N GLY A 88 13.16 5.81 -15.30
CA GLY A 88 12.23 5.66 -16.42
C GLY A 88 10.92 4.93 -16.09
N ARG A 89 10.59 4.76 -14.80
CA ARG A 89 9.33 4.18 -14.32
C ARG A 89 8.74 4.99 -13.17
N ASP A 90 7.43 4.84 -12.96
CA ASP A 90 6.79 5.35 -11.75
C ASP A 90 6.96 4.32 -10.63
N VAL A 91 7.39 4.77 -9.47
CA VAL A 91 7.55 3.96 -8.25
C VAL A 91 6.73 4.61 -7.14
N MET A 92 6.14 3.81 -6.28
CA MET A 92 5.43 4.32 -5.11
C MET A 92 6.31 4.15 -3.87
N VAL A 93 6.56 5.25 -3.17
CA VAL A 93 7.48 5.28 -2.03
C VAL A 93 6.86 5.93 -0.81
N ASP A 94 7.19 5.40 0.36
CA ASP A 94 7.14 6.17 1.58
C ASP A 94 8.45 6.95 1.72
N CYS A 95 8.35 8.24 2.02
CA CYS A 95 9.48 9.16 2.07
C CYS A 95 9.52 9.88 3.43
N ALA A 96 10.68 9.88 4.07
CA ALA A 96 10.95 10.68 5.25
C ALA A 96 12.10 11.66 4.95
N ILE A 97 11.89 12.92 5.32
CA ILE A 97 12.86 14.00 5.16
C ILE A 97 13.19 14.50 6.55
N SER A 98 14.47 14.44 6.92
CA SER A 98 14.96 14.92 8.21
C SER A 98 16.04 15.97 7.98
N PRO A 99 15.96 17.15 8.63
CA PRO A 99 17.04 18.13 8.57
C PRO A 99 18.31 17.54 9.18
N LEU A 100 19.43 17.77 8.52
CA LEU A 100 20.75 17.39 9.00
C LEU A 100 21.52 18.66 9.31
N ILE A 101 21.79 18.89 10.60
CA ILE A 101 22.63 19.98 11.07
C ILE A 101 23.72 19.35 11.90
N ASP A 102 24.92 19.28 11.33
CA ASP A 102 26.06 18.65 11.98
C ASP A 102 27.32 19.54 11.83
N PRO A 103 28.14 19.70 12.89
CA PRO A 103 29.34 20.53 12.82
C PRO A 103 30.38 20.09 11.78
N GLU A 104 30.46 18.80 11.48
CA GLU A 104 31.43 18.23 10.54
C GLU A 104 30.85 18.06 9.13
N LEU A 105 29.57 17.67 9.04
CA LEU A 105 28.90 17.42 7.76
C LEU A 105 28.24 18.69 7.18
N GLY A 106 28.03 19.71 8.00
CA GLY A 106 27.35 20.96 7.63
C GLY A 106 25.82 20.84 7.68
N GLU A 107 25.16 21.79 7.02
CA GLU A 107 23.70 21.85 6.92
C GLU A 107 23.21 21.16 5.65
N GLY A 108 22.07 20.49 5.77
CA GLY A 108 21.44 19.79 4.67
C GLY A 108 20.19 19.04 5.09
N VAL A 109 19.81 18.03 4.31
CA VAL A 109 18.69 17.15 4.60
C VAL A 109 19.06 15.69 4.29
N LEU A 110 18.66 14.80 5.19
CA LEU A 110 18.64 13.36 4.96
C LEU A 110 17.25 12.98 4.43
N VAL A 111 17.23 12.22 3.35
CA VAL A 111 16.02 11.70 2.72
C VAL A 111 16.09 10.18 2.73
N GLU A 112 15.05 9.57 3.28
CA GLU A 112 14.89 8.13 3.37
C GLU A 112 13.68 7.74 2.52
N MET A 113 13.85 6.76 1.63
CA MET A 113 12.77 6.27 0.77
C MET A 113 12.65 4.75 0.88
N MET A 114 11.40 4.28 0.98
CA MET A 114 11.06 2.87 0.99
C MET A 114 10.08 2.58 -0.15
N ASP A 115 10.46 1.68 -1.06
CA ASP A 115 9.56 1.16 -2.08
C ASP A 115 8.44 0.34 -1.42
N VAL A 116 7.20 0.81 -1.58
CA VAL A 116 6.01 0.19 -0.97
C VAL A 116 5.19 -0.61 -2.00
N GLU A 117 5.58 -0.62 -3.26
CA GLU A 117 4.79 -1.19 -4.37
C GLU A 117 4.46 -2.68 -4.12
N ARG A 118 5.45 -3.46 -3.66
CA ARG A 118 5.25 -4.88 -3.35
C ARG A 118 4.29 -5.08 -2.18
N HIS A 119 4.40 -4.28 -1.14
CA HIS A 119 3.56 -4.39 0.05
C HIS A 119 2.11 -4.01 -0.25
N LEU A 120 1.91 -2.93 -1.00
CA LEU A 120 0.58 -2.49 -1.42
C LEU A 120 -0.11 -3.49 -2.33
N ARG A 121 0.64 -4.13 -3.25
CA ARG A 121 0.09 -5.19 -4.09
C ARG A 121 -0.43 -6.36 -3.26
N ILE A 122 0.34 -6.83 -2.27
CA ILE A 122 -0.07 -7.93 -1.38
C ILE A 122 -1.33 -7.54 -0.59
N ALA A 123 -1.34 -6.36 0.03
CA ALA A 123 -2.48 -5.87 0.79
C ALA A 123 -3.76 -5.80 -0.07
N ARG A 124 -3.63 -5.36 -1.33
CA ARG A 124 -4.73 -5.28 -2.28
C ARG A 124 -5.27 -6.66 -2.68
N GLU A 125 -4.38 -7.63 -2.89
CA GLU A 125 -4.76 -9.02 -3.17
C GLU A 125 -5.51 -9.65 -1.99
N GLU A 126 -5.03 -9.45 -0.76
CA GLU A 126 -5.69 -9.92 0.47
C GLU A 126 -7.08 -9.29 0.64
N GLN A 127 -7.22 -7.98 0.40
CA GLN A 127 -8.50 -7.30 0.48
C GLN A 127 -9.52 -7.86 -0.53
N LEU A 128 -9.08 -8.15 -1.76
CA LEU A 128 -9.94 -8.75 -2.78
C LEU A 128 -10.41 -10.15 -2.36
N LEU A 129 -9.52 -10.97 -1.80
CA LEU A 129 -9.86 -12.30 -1.30
C LEU A 129 -10.88 -12.23 -0.15
N ALA A 130 -10.67 -11.31 0.79
CA ALA A 130 -11.60 -11.10 1.91
C ALA A 130 -13.00 -10.68 1.41
N GLN A 131 -13.06 -9.78 0.42
CA GLN A 131 -14.32 -9.34 -0.18
C GLN A 131 -15.05 -10.49 -0.89
N GLN A 132 -14.32 -11.37 -1.60
CA GLN A 132 -14.91 -12.55 -2.24
C GLN A 132 -15.47 -13.54 -1.20
N GLN A 133 -14.74 -13.77 -0.11
CA GLN A 133 -15.19 -14.64 0.97
C GLN A 133 -16.44 -14.09 1.66
N ALA A 134 -16.45 -12.80 1.99
CA ALA A 134 -17.61 -12.12 2.56
C ALA A 134 -18.83 -12.24 1.63
N THR A 135 -18.66 -11.97 0.35
CA THR A 135 -19.73 -12.10 -0.66
C THR A 135 -20.28 -13.53 -0.71
N ARG A 136 -19.42 -14.55 -0.73
CA ARG A 136 -19.86 -15.96 -0.72
C ARG A 136 -20.62 -16.33 0.55
N SER A 137 -20.18 -15.82 1.70
CA SER A 137 -20.87 -16.03 2.97
C SER A 137 -22.26 -15.41 2.96
N LEU A 138 -22.37 -14.15 2.49
CA LEU A 138 -23.66 -13.46 2.34
C LEU A 138 -24.60 -14.19 1.39
N LEU A 139 -24.12 -14.61 0.22
CA LEU A 139 -24.93 -15.38 -0.74
C LEU A 139 -25.43 -16.70 -0.15
N ARG A 140 -24.60 -17.40 0.63
CA ARG A 140 -25.01 -18.61 1.33
C ARG A 140 -26.04 -18.32 2.41
N GLY A 141 -25.85 -17.25 3.19
CA GLY A 141 -26.82 -16.78 4.18
C GLY A 141 -28.17 -16.49 3.55
N LEU A 142 -28.20 -15.70 2.46
CA LEU A 142 -29.40 -15.41 1.70
C LEU A 142 -30.07 -16.68 1.14
N ALA A 143 -29.29 -17.62 0.61
CA ALA A 143 -29.84 -18.89 0.14
C ALA A 143 -30.52 -19.69 1.27
N HIS A 144 -29.97 -19.65 2.49
CA HIS A 144 -30.62 -20.25 3.66
C HIS A 144 -31.87 -19.47 4.08
N GLU A 145 -31.83 -18.14 4.07
CA GLU A 145 -32.97 -17.29 4.41
C GLU A 145 -34.12 -17.38 3.40
N ILE A 146 -33.86 -17.70 2.13
CA ILE A 146 -34.91 -17.98 1.12
C ILE A 146 -35.50 -19.38 1.32
N LYS A 147 -34.68 -20.38 1.65
CA LYS A 147 -35.15 -21.75 1.90
C LYS A 147 -36.06 -21.85 3.14
N ASN A 148 -35.83 -21.03 4.16
CA ASN A 148 -36.63 -21.05 5.39
C ASN A 148 -38.13 -20.74 5.17
N PRO A 149 -38.55 -19.63 4.53
CA PRO A 149 -39.95 -19.34 4.26
C PRO A 149 -40.55 -20.33 3.25
N LEU A 150 -39.79 -20.80 2.26
CA LEU A 150 -40.26 -21.84 1.33
C LEU A 150 -40.56 -23.17 2.06
N GLY A 151 -39.65 -23.60 2.94
CA GLY A 151 -39.87 -24.76 3.80
C GLY A 151 -41.04 -24.57 4.77
N GLY A 152 -41.24 -23.36 5.30
CA GLY A 152 -42.38 -23.01 6.13
C GLY A 152 -43.71 -23.03 5.38
N LEU A 153 -43.76 -22.45 4.17
CA LEU A 153 -44.93 -22.48 3.28
C LEU A 153 -45.31 -23.91 2.91
N ARG A 154 -44.33 -24.73 2.57
CA ARG A 154 -44.51 -26.16 2.32
C ARG A 154 -45.07 -26.88 3.54
N GLY A 155 -44.49 -26.67 4.72
CA GLY A 155 -44.96 -27.29 5.96
C GLY A 155 -46.40 -26.91 6.30
N ALA A 156 -46.76 -25.63 6.13
CA ALA A 156 -48.13 -25.16 6.32
C ALA A 156 -49.10 -25.78 5.31
N ALA A 157 -48.72 -25.87 4.02
CA ALA A 157 -49.52 -26.50 2.99
C ALA A 157 -49.71 -28.01 3.23
N GLN A 158 -48.69 -28.71 3.73
CA GLN A 158 -48.76 -30.12 4.12
C GLN A 158 -49.76 -30.37 5.26
N LEU A 159 -49.72 -29.52 6.30
CA LEU A 159 -50.66 -29.61 7.42
C LEU A 159 -52.10 -29.36 6.94
N LEU A 160 -52.31 -28.31 6.14
CA LEU A 160 -53.63 -27.96 5.60
C LEU A 160 -54.18 -29.08 4.69
N HIS A 161 -53.35 -29.68 3.84
CA HIS A 161 -53.76 -30.78 2.96
C HIS A 161 -54.34 -31.98 3.74
N GLY A 162 -53.78 -32.27 4.93
CA GLY A 162 -54.26 -33.34 5.82
C GLY A 162 -55.60 -33.07 6.48
N GLU A 163 -55.99 -31.80 6.63
CA GLU A 163 -57.26 -31.38 7.25
C GLU A 163 -58.41 -31.19 6.25
N LEU A 164 -58.12 -31.09 4.94
CA LEU A 164 -59.13 -30.85 3.90
C LEU A 164 -59.82 -32.15 3.46
N GLU A 165 -61.14 -32.13 3.35
CA GLU A 165 -61.97 -33.29 2.93
C GLU A 165 -62.29 -33.29 1.42
N GLN A 166 -62.34 -32.11 0.79
CA GLN A 166 -62.70 -31.96 -0.62
C GLN A 166 -61.49 -32.12 -1.54
N ALA A 167 -61.63 -32.94 -2.58
CA ALA A 167 -60.55 -33.22 -3.54
C ALA A 167 -60.04 -31.95 -4.26
N GLU A 168 -60.94 -31.04 -4.65
CA GLU A 168 -60.57 -29.78 -5.30
C GLU A 168 -59.74 -28.84 -4.39
N GLN A 169 -59.95 -28.90 -3.06
CA GLN A 169 -59.16 -28.10 -2.10
C GLN A 169 -57.77 -28.71 -1.86
N ARG A 170 -57.66 -30.04 -1.94
CA ARG A 170 -56.38 -30.75 -1.87
C ARG A 170 -55.48 -30.45 -3.07
N GLU A 171 -56.06 -30.27 -4.25
CA GLU A 171 -55.30 -29.90 -5.47
C GLU A 171 -54.59 -28.54 -5.30
N TYR A 172 -55.24 -27.55 -4.68
CA TYR A 172 -54.59 -26.24 -4.43
C TYR A 172 -53.40 -26.34 -3.48
N THR A 173 -53.48 -27.17 -2.44
CA THR A 173 -52.37 -27.36 -1.50
C THR A 173 -51.22 -28.15 -2.13
N GLU A 174 -51.49 -29.07 -3.06
CA GLU A 174 -50.47 -29.75 -3.86
C GLU A 174 -49.70 -28.79 -4.77
N VAL A 175 -50.38 -27.84 -5.41
CA VAL A 175 -49.71 -26.80 -6.21
C VAL A 175 -48.79 -25.93 -5.36
N ILE A 176 -49.23 -25.48 -4.18
CA ILE A 176 -48.41 -24.66 -3.26
C ILE A 176 -47.17 -25.42 -2.78
N MET A 177 -47.31 -26.72 -2.46
CA MET A 177 -46.16 -27.55 -2.10
C MET A 177 -45.14 -27.68 -3.24
N ARG A 178 -45.62 -27.73 -4.49
CA ARG A 178 -44.78 -27.90 -5.69
C ARG A 178 -44.06 -26.62 -6.10
N GLU A 179 -44.66 -25.45 -5.87
CA GLU A 179 -44.05 -24.13 -6.12
C GLU A 179 -43.03 -23.71 -5.05
N ALA A 180 -43.06 -24.37 -3.88
CA ALA A 180 -42.12 -24.11 -2.79
C ALA A 180 -40.82 -24.94 -2.87
N ASP A 181 -40.68 -25.80 -3.89
CA ASP A 181 -39.49 -26.63 -4.19
C ASP A 181 -38.55 -25.94 -5.20
#